data_AF-A0A537J4M6-F1
#
_entry.id   AF-A0A537J4M6-F1
#
_cell.length_a   1.000
_cell.length_b   1.000
_cell.length_c   1.000
_cell.angle_alpha   90.00
_cell.angle_beta   90.00
_cell.angle_gamma   90.00
#
_symmetry.space_group_name_H-M   'P 1'
#
loop_
_entity.id
_entity.type
_entity.pdbx_description
1 polymer ?
#
loop_
_entity_poly.entity_id
_entity_poly.type
_entity_poly.pdbx_seq_one_letter_code
_entity_poly.pdbx_strand_id
1 'polypeptide(L)' 'MTPTSSRNYADIGPAIGARFPDLHLPDQTGEPIDLHQARAGRPAVVVFYRSARW' A
#
# COMPACT_ATOMS: atom_id res chain seq x y z
N MET A 1 -0.92 33.22 -6.04
CA MET A 1 -1.14 31.78 -6.29
C MET A 1 0.22 31.11 -6.19
N THR A 2 0.53 30.52 -5.04
CA THR A 2 1.84 29.88 -4.79
C THR A 2 1.86 28.53 -5.52
N PRO A 3 2.90 28.19 -6.30
CA PRO A 3 2.96 26.89 -6.94
C PRO A 3 3.03 25.80 -5.86
N THR A 4 2.09 24.87 -5.89
CA THR A 4 2.13 23.64 -5.09
C THR A 4 3.42 22.91 -5.40
N SER A 5 4.24 22.64 -4.39
CA SER A 5 5.47 21.87 -4.53
C SER A 5 5.22 20.60 -5.35
N SER A 6 5.89 20.45 -6.48
CA SER A 6 5.80 19.25 -7.31
C SER A 6 6.46 18.09 -6.56
N ARG A 7 5.69 17.36 -5.76
CA ARG A 7 6.16 16.17 -5.06
C ARG A 7 6.39 15.05 -6.07
N ASN A 8 7.63 14.61 -6.20
CA ASN A 8 8.00 13.45 -7.01
C ASN A 8 7.57 12.17 -6.28
N TYR A 9 6.62 11.43 -6.85
CA TYR A 9 6.13 10.19 -6.27
C TYR A 9 7.08 9.00 -6.50
N ALA A 10 8.04 9.12 -7.43
CA ALA A 10 9.07 8.09 -7.63
C ALA A 10 9.99 7.93 -6.41
N ASP A 11 10.09 8.96 -5.57
CA ASP A 11 10.87 8.93 -4.33
C ASP A 11 10.05 8.38 -3.14
N ILE A 12 8.77 8.04 -3.37
CA ILE A 12 7.81 7.67 -2.31
C ILE A 12 7.34 6.23 -2.54
N GLY A 13 7.93 5.31 -1.77
CA GLY A 13 7.55 3.91 -1.74
C GLY A 13 8.74 2.96 -1.86
N PRO A 14 8.49 1.64 -1.86
CA PRO A 14 9.54 0.64 -2.04
C PRO A 14 10.12 0.72 -3.46
N ALA A 15 11.45 0.66 -3.57
CA ALA A 15 12.13 0.55 -4.86
C ALA A 15 11.77 -0.77 -5.57
N ILE A 16 11.94 -0.81 -6.89
CA ILE A 16 11.76 -2.04 -7.67
C ILE A 16 12.72 -3.13 -7.14
N GLY A 17 12.19 -4.32 -6.89
CA GLY A 17 12.94 -5.43 -6.31
C GLY A 17 13.10 -5.38 -4.79
N ALA A 18 12.78 -4.25 -4.15
CA ALA A 18 12.74 -4.18 -2.69
C ALA A 18 11.55 -4.98 -2.14
N ARG A 19 11.72 -5.54 -0.95
CA ARG A 19 10.63 -6.19 -0.23
C ARG A 19 9.55 -5.15 0.11
N PHE A 20 8.30 -5.47 -0.18
CA PHE A 20 7.17 -4.64 0.23
C PHE A 20 7.07 -4.60 1.78
N PRO A 21 6.72 -3.46 2.40
CA PRO A 21 6.66 -3.33 3.85
C PRO A 21 5.78 -4.37 4.53
N ASP A 22 6.09 -4.69 5.78
CA ASP A 22 5.23 -5.53 6.61
C ASP A 22 3.98 -4.72 6.98
N LEU A 23 2.81 -5.20 6.55
CA LEU A 23 1.52 -4.58 6.80
C LEU A 23 0.66 -5.49 7.67
N HIS A 24 0.27 -4.97 8.83
CA HIS A 24 -0.69 -5.55 9.74
C HIS A 24 -1.88 -4.60 9.83
N LEU A 25 -2.96 -4.95 9.13
CA LEU A 25 -4.15 -4.10 8.97
C LEU A 25 -5.40 -4.95 9.13
N PRO A 26 -6.53 -4.38 9.55
CA PRO A 26 -7.81 -5.09 9.52
C PRO A 26 -8.26 -5.32 8.06
N ASP A 27 -8.92 -6.45 7.84
CA ASP A 27 -9.66 -6.71 6.61
C ASP A 27 -11.01 -5.98 6.58
N GLN A 28 -11.84 -6.25 5.57
CA GLN A 28 -13.16 -5.62 5.43
C GLN A 28 -14.16 -5.96 6.54
N THR A 29 -13.89 -6.99 7.34
CA THR A 29 -14.70 -7.41 8.49
C THR A 29 -14.15 -6.90 9.82
N GLY A 30 -12.98 -6.27 9.82
CA GLY A 30 -12.29 -5.80 11.01
C GLY A 30 -11.27 -6.80 11.57
N GLU A 31 -11.12 -7.98 10.96
CA GLU A 31 -10.20 -9.00 11.42
C GLU A 31 -8.75 -8.64 11.04
N PRO A 32 -7.80 -8.69 11.99
CA PRO A 32 -6.40 -8.38 11.69
C PRO A 32 -5.80 -9.37 10.68
N ILE A 33 -5.13 -8.86 9.66
CA ILE A 33 -4.38 -9.66 8.68
C ILE A 33 -2.92 -9.21 8.61
N ASP A 34 -2.02 -10.18 8.42
CA ASP A 34 -0.66 -9.99 7.93
C ASP A 34 -0.67 -10.17 6.42
N LEU A 35 -0.25 -9.12 5.68
CA LEU A 35 -0.27 -9.14 4.21
C LEU A 35 0.60 -10.24 3.61
N HIS A 36 1.80 -10.48 4.15
CA HIS A 36 2.74 -11.45 3.60
C HIS A 36 2.22 -12.88 3.82
N GLN A 37 1.62 -13.15 4.97
CA GLN A 37 0.95 -14.42 5.24
C GLN A 37 -0.29 -14.62 4.35
N ALA A 38 -1.17 -13.61 4.28
CA ALA A 38 -2.41 -13.68 3.48
C ALA A 38 -2.13 -13.91 1.99
N ARG A 39 -1.05 -13.33 1.48
CA ARG A 39 -0.61 -13.51 0.10
C ARG A 39 0.00 -14.90 -0.15
N ALA A 40 0.52 -15.57 0.88
CA ALA A 40 1.09 -16.92 0.81
C ALA A 40 2.05 -17.13 -0.38
N GLY A 41 2.91 -16.15 -0.65
CA GLY A 41 3.88 -16.17 -1.76
C GLY A 41 3.32 -15.88 -3.16
N ARG A 42 2.01 -15.66 -3.30
CA ARG A 42 1.38 -15.32 -4.59
C ARG A 42 1.73 -13.88 -5.02
N PRO A 43 1.65 -13.54 -6.32
CA PRO A 43 1.68 -12.14 -6.75
C PRO A 43 0.48 -11.38 -6.18
N ALA A 44 0.66 -10.10 -5.88
CA ALA A 44 -0.40 -9.21 -5.41
C ALA A 44 -0.26 -7.81 -6.00
N VAL A 45 -1.39 -7.12 -6.12
CA VAL A 45 -1.48 -5.70 -6.46
C VAL A 45 -1.96 -4.97 -5.21
N VAL A 46 -1.23 -3.93 -4.79
CA VAL A 46 -1.60 -3.08 -3.65
C VAL A 46 -2.09 -1.75 -4.20
N VAL A 47 -3.32 -1.37 -3.83
CA VAL A 47 -3.96 -0.13 -4.29
C VAL A 47 -4.17 0.79 -3.09
N PHE A 48 -3.55 1.97 -3.14
CA PHE A 48 -3.79 3.05 -2.18
C PHE A 48 -4.84 4.00 -2.75
N TYR A 49 -5.92 4.22 -2.02
CA TYR A 49 -6.97 5.19 -2.37
C TYR A 49 -7.31 6.01 -1.13
N ARG A 50 -7.71 7.28 -1.32
CA ARG A 50 -8.01 8.20 -0.20
C ARG A 50 -9.26 7.76 0.56
N SER A 51 -10.29 7.36 -0.18
CA SER A 51 -11.52 6.80 0.36
C SER A 51 -12.16 5.96 -0.73
N ALA A 52 -12.83 4.90 -0.32
CA ALA A 52 -13.67 4.11 -1.19
C ALA A 52 -15.04 4.02 -0.52
N ARG A 53 -16.06 4.13 -1.36
CA ARG A 53 -17.42 3.72 -1.03
C ARG A 53 -17.70 2.51 -1.90
N TRP A 54 -18.06 1.43 -1.24
CA TRP A 54 -18.49 0.16 -1.82
C TRP A 54 -19.92 -0.08 -1.37
#